data_AF-A0A2E1V393-F1
#
_entry.id   AF-A0A2E1V393-F1
#
_cell.length_a   1.000
_cell.length_b   1.000
_cell.length_c   1.000
_cell.angle_alpha   90.00
_cell.angle_beta   90.00
_cell.angle_gamma   90.00
#
_symmetry.space_group_name_H-M   'P 1'
#
loop_
_entity.id
_entity.type
_entity.pdbx_description
1 polymer ?
#
loop_
_entity_poly.entity_id
_entity_poly.type
_entity_poly.pdbx_seq_one_letter_code
_entity_poly.pdbx_strand_id
1 'polypeptide(L)'
;MEDDVIRGATVAHGGEITFPPPPPKVQAIAAKAAPAAPEKTAEERAAEEAAAARRAGVQQIGLIGIGSIALLALGLVAPASFLQHFVVFVLACFVGFQVIWNVSHALHTPLMAVTNAISGIIIIGALLQIGTGNWLVWVLAAISVLIATINIVGGFMVTRRMLAMFQKS
;
A
#
# COMPACT_ATOMS: atom_id res chain seq x y z
N MET A 1 -7.80 -43.34 -8.57
CA MET A 1 -8.11 -42.20 -9.46
C MET A 1 -9.61 -41.90 -9.35
N GLU A 2 -10.06 -41.41 -8.20
CA GLU A 2 -11.49 -41.14 -7.94
C GLU A 2 -11.86 -39.67 -8.16
N ASP A 3 -10.86 -38.79 -8.08
CA ASP A 3 -10.99 -37.37 -8.40
C ASP A 3 -11.01 -37.17 -9.93
N ASP A 4 -12.02 -36.46 -10.41
CA ASP A 4 -12.27 -36.22 -11.84
C ASP A 4 -11.14 -35.40 -12.50
N VAL A 5 -10.51 -34.48 -11.76
CA VAL A 5 -9.38 -33.66 -12.26
C VAL A 5 -8.14 -34.52 -12.38
N ILE A 6 -7.83 -35.32 -11.35
CA ILE A 6 -6.67 -36.21 -11.36
C ILE A 6 -6.84 -37.29 -12.42
N ARG A 7 -8.03 -37.89 -12.56
CA ARG A 7 -8.29 -38.90 -13.60
C ARG A 7 -8.27 -38.30 -15.00
N GLY A 8 -8.79 -37.08 -15.18
CA GLY A 8 -8.80 -36.37 -16.46
C GLY A 8 -7.41 -35.95 -16.95
N ALA A 9 -6.52 -35.58 -16.02
CA ALA A 9 -5.15 -35.14 -16.34
C ALA A 9 -4.15 -36.30 -16.51
N THR A 10 -4.47 -37.51 -16.05
CA THR A 10 -3.54 -38.65 -16.06
C THR A 10 -3.60 -39.44 -17.37
N VAL A 11 -2.48 -39.47 -18.10
CA VAL A 11 -2.33 -40.16 -19.41
C VAL A 11 -1.83 -41.61 -19.31
N ALA A 12 -1.14 -41.98 -18.23
CA ALA A 12 -0.72 -43.35 -17.94
C ALA A 12 -0.65 -43.60 -16.43
N HIS A 13 -1.05 -44.80 -15.99
CA HIS A 13 -1.02 -45.19 -14.59
C HIS A 13 -0.78 -46.70 -14.45
N GLY A 14 0.22 -47.12 -13.66
CA GLY A 14 0.49 -48.54 -13.41
C GLY A 14 1.02 -49.32 -14.63
N GLY A 15 1.62 -48.64 -15.60
CA GLY A 15 2.11 -49.27 -16.85
C GLY A 15 1.07 -49.36 -17.97
N GLU A 16 -0.18 -48.96 -17.71
CA GLU A 16 -1.25 -48.91 -18.72
C GLU A 16 -1.55 -47.46 -19.15
N ILE A 17 -1.89 -47.29 -20.43
CA ILE A 17 -2.31 -46.00 -21.00
C ILE A 17 -3.76 -45.74 -20.60
N THR A 18 -3.98 -44.65 -19.87
CA THR A 18 -5.29 -44.27 -19.33
C THR A 18 -6.00 -43.21 -20.19
N PHE A 19 -5.52 -43.00 -21.41
CA PHE A 19 -6.10 -42.12 -22.42
C PHE A 19 -6.97 -42.92 -23.40
N PRO A 20 -8.16 -42.41 -23.80
CA PRO A 20 -8.74 -41.10 -23.50
C PRO A 20 -9.41 -41.01 -22.11
N PRO A 21 -9.43 -39.83 -21.47
CA PRO A 21 -10.05 -39.65 -20.16
C PRO A 21 -11.58 -39.84 -20.25
N PRO A 22 -12.20 -40.46 -19.24
CA PRO A 22 -13.66 -40.56 -19.17
C PRO A 22 -14.30 -39.17 -19.05
N PRO A 23 -15.54 -38.98 -19.52
CA PRO A 23 -16.25 -37.71 -19.39
C PRO A 23 -16.39 -37.32 -17.90
N PRO A 24 -16.19 -36.04 -17.54
CA PRO A 24 -16.32 -35.57 -16.16
C PRO A 24 -17.71 -35.88 -15.61
N LYS A 25 -17.80 -36.34 -14.35
CA LYS A 25 -19.09 -36.65 -13.72
C LYS A 25 -19.87 -35.39 -13.38
N VAL A 26 -19.17 -34.28 -13.14
CA VAL A 26 -19.76 -32.97 -12.90
C VAL A 26 -19.78 -32.19 -14.21
N GLN A 27 -20.95 -32.11 -14.84
CA GLN A 27 -21.19 -31.12 -15.90
C GLN A 27 -21.01 -29.73 -15.29
N ALA A 28 -20.19 -28.88 -15.90
CA ALA A 28 -20.03 -27.51 -15.45
C ALA A 28 -21.40 -26.83 -15.46
N ILE A 29 -21.97 -26.64 -14.27
CA ILE A 29 -23.14 -25.80 -14.08
C ILE A 29 -22.61 -24.39 -14.30
N ALA A 30 -22.61 -23.92 -15.54
CA ALA A 30 -22.46 -22.51 -15.84
C ALA A 30 -23.56 -21.82 -15.03
N ALA A 31 -23.15 -21.14 -13.95
CA ALA A 31 -24.06 -20.40 -13.10
C ALA A 31 -24.87 -19.49 -14.03
N LYS A 32 -26.19 -19.73 -14.08
CA LYS A 32 -27.10 -18.94 -14.89
C LYS A 32 -26.89 -17.48 -14.50
N ALA A 33 -26.44 -16.66 -15.45
CA ALA A 33 -26.17 -15.25 -15.20
C ALA A 33 -27.37 -14.65 -14.47
N ALA A 34 -27.10 -14.07 -13.29
CA ALA A 34 -28.13 -13.40 -12.52
C ALA A 34 -28.82 -12.35 -13.42
N PRO A 35 -30.16 -12.20 -13.35
CA PRO A 35 -30.86 -11.19 -14.13
C PRO A 35 -30.19 -9.83 -13.92
N ALA A 36 -29.88 -9.12 -15.01
CA ALA A 36 -29.34 -7.78 -14.94
C ALA A 36 -30.26 -6.93 -14.06
N ALA A 37 -29.68 -6.28 -13.05
CA ALA A 37 -30.42 -5.38 -12.18
C ALA A 37 -31.14 -4.32 -13.05
N PRO A 38 -32.41 -3.99 -12.76
CA PRO A 38 -33.16 -3.02 -13.56
C PRO A 38 -32.41 -1.70 -13.61
N GLU A 39 -32.19 -1.17 -14.82
CA GLU A 39 -31.53 0.12 -15.00
C GLU A 39 -32.38 1.22 -14.38
N LYS A 40 -31.82 1.91 -13.38
CA LYS A 40 -32.49 3.03 -12.70
C LYS A 40 -32.93 4.09 -13.71
N THR A 41 -34.11 4.67 -13.49
CA THR A 41 -34.64 5.76 -14.34
C THR A 41 -33.79 7.04 -14.21
N ALA A 42 -33.78 7.91 -15.23
CA ALA A 42 -32.96 9.12 -15.25
C ALA A 42 -33.27 10.08 -14.09
N GLU A 43 -34.53 10.14 -13.64
CA GLU A 43 -34.97 10.95 -12.51
C GLU A 43 -34.48 10.40 -11.17
N GLU A 44 -34.50 9.07 -10.99
CA GLU A 44 -33.93 8.42 -9.80
C GLU A 44 -32.41 8.63 -9.71
N ARG A 45 -31.70 8.59 -10.85
CA ARG A 45 -30.26 8.90 -10.90
C ARG A 45 -29.97 10.35 -10.53
N ALA A 46 -30.75 11.31 -11.05
CA ALA A 46 -30.59 12.73 -10.74
C ALA A 46 -30.89 13.04 -9.26
N ALA A 47 -31.91 12.39 -8.67
CA ALA A 47 -32.22 12.51 -7.25
C ALA A 47 -31.11 11.90 -6.36
N GLU A 48 -30.55 10.75 -6.76
CA GLU A 48 -29.40 10.13 -6.08
C GLU A 48 -28.15 11.01 -6.15
N GLU A 49 -27.86 11.60 -7.31
CA GLU A 49 -26.73 12.52 -7.49
C GLU A 49 -26.89 13.79 -6.65
N ALA A 50 -28.10 14.40 -6.61
CA ALA A 50 -28.37 15.57 -5.77
C ALA A 50 -28.25 15.24 -4.27
N ALA A 51 -28.75 14.07 -3.84
CA ALA A 51 -28.61 13.61 -2.48
C ALA A 51 -27.15 13.30 -2.13
N ALA A 52 -26.39 12.70 -3.05
CA ALA A 52 -24.96 12.43 -2.89
C ALA A 52 -24.15 13.73 -2.81
N ALA A 53 -24.44 14.71 -3.66
CA ALA A 53 -23.82 16.04 -3.62
C ALA A 53 -24.10 16.75 -2.29
N ARG A 54 -25.35 16.70 -1.80
CA ARG A 54 -25.70 17.26 -0.49
C ARG A 54 -24.97 16.54 0.66
N ARG A 55 -24.90 15.20 0.62
CA ARG A 55 -24.15 14.41 1.61
C ARG A 55 -22.67 14.75 1.58
N ALA A 56 -22.06 14.81 0.40
CA ALA A 56 -20.67 15.19 0.22
C ALA A 56 -20.39 16.61 0.76
N GLY A 57 -21.28 17.57 0.48
CA GLY A 57 -21.17 18.94 0.99
C GLY A 57 -21.22 18.99 2.53
N VAL A 58 -22.17 18.29 3.15
CA VAL A 58 -22.27 18.21 4.62
C VAL A 58 -21.05 17.51 5.21
N GLN A 59 -20.57 16.42 4.60
CA GLN A 59 -19.37 15.71 5.04
C GLN A 59 -18.12 16.59 4.94
N GLN A 60 -17.94 17.32 3.83
CA GLN A 60 -16.80 18.19 3.63
C GLN A 60 -16.79 19.36 4.62
N ILE A 61 -17.94 20.01 4.84
CA ILE A 61 -18.07 21.07 5.86
C ILE A 61 -17.80 20.50 7.26
N GLY A 62 -18.32 19.31 7.56
CA GLY A 62 -18.07 18.62 8.83
C GLY A 62 -16.58 18.34 9.04
N LEU A 63 -15.89 17.79 8.02
CA LEU A 63 -14.45 17.51 8.08
C LEU A 63 -13.62 18.79 8.25
N ILE A 64 -13.93 19.85 7.50
CA ILE A 64 -13.24 21.14 7.63
C ILE A 64 -13.48 21.74 9.02
N GLY A 65 -14.72 21.71 9.51
CA GLY A 65 -15.07 22.20 10.84
C GLY A 65 -14.33 21.48 11.95
N ILE A 66 -14.36 20.13 11.94
CA ILE A 66 -13.64 19.30 12.89
C ILE A 66 -12.12 19.56 12.80
N GLY A 67 -11.56 19.58 11.59
CA GLY A 67 -10.14 19.85 11.37
C GLY A 67 -9.71 21.22 11.89
N SER A 68 -10.55 22.25 11.68
CA SER A 68 -10.29 23.62 12.14
C SER A 68 -10.30 23.72 13.66
N ILE A 69 -11.30 23.11 14.31
CA ILE A 69 -11.38 23.04 15.78
C ILE A 69 -10.18 22.28 16.34
N ALA A 70 -9.79 21.16 15.73
CA ALA A 70 -8.63 20.38 16.16
C ALA A 70 -7.32 21.18 16.04
N LEU A 71 -7.12 21.91 14.95
CA LEU A 71 -5.95 22.77 14.75
C LEU A 71 -5.91 23.93 15.75
N LEU A 72 -7.05 24.56 16.04
CA LEU A 72 -7.15 25.61 17.05
C LEU A 72 -6.82 25.06 18.44
N ALA A 73 -7.41 23.93 18.83
CA ALA A 73 -7.12 23.29 20.12
C ALA A 73 -5.64 22.92 20.25
N LEU A 74 -5.04 22.40 19.19
CA LEU A 74 -3.61 22.09 19.13
C LEU A 74 -2.76 23.36 19.31
N GLY A 75 -3.11 24.45 18.63
CA GLY A 75 -2.41 25.74 18.74
C GLY A 75 -2.49 26.38 20.13
N LEU A 76 -3.53 26.08 20.92
CA LEU A 76 -3.68 26.58 22.29
C LEU A 76 -2.79 25.85 23.30
N VAL A 77 -2.40 24.60 23.03
CA VAL A 77 -1.68 23.73 23.98
C VAL A 77 -0.23 23.47 23.53
N ALA A 78 0.06 23.50 22.24
CA ALA A 78 1.34 23.08 21.71
C ALA A 78 2.44 24.18 21.82
N PRO A 79 3.69 23.80 22.13
CA PRO A 79 4.83 24.72 22.07
C PRO A 79 5.10 25.24 20.65
N ALA A 80 5.72 26.43 20.54
CA ALA A 80 6.05 27.04 19.25
C ALA A 80 6.97 26.17 18.37
N SER A 81 7.93 25.44 18.97
CA SER A 81 8.80 24.51 18.25
C SER A 81 8.04 23.34 17.64
N PHE A 82 7.03 22.82 18.34
CA PHE A 82 6.15 21.79 17.81
C PHE A 82 5.36 22.32 16.61
N LEU A 83 4.78 23.53 16.70
CA LEU A 83 4.04 24.12 15.58
C LEU A 83 4.91 24.30 14.33
N GLN A 84 6.19 24.70 14.50
CA GLN A 84 7.14 24.76 13.38
C GLN A 84 7.36 23.39 12.72
N HIS A 85 7.67 22.35 13.51
CA HIS A 85 7.83 20.99 12.98
C HIS A 85 6.55 20.44 12.36
N PHE A 86 5.39 20.76 12.94
CA PHE A 86 4.09 20.35 12.43
C PHE A 86 3.77 20.97 11.07
N VAL A 87 4.05 22.26 10.88
CA VAL A 87 3.91 22.91 9.57
C VAL A 87 4.82 22.25 8.53
N VAL A 88 6.09 21.99 8.87
CA VAL A 88 7.01 21.28 7.96
C VAL A 88 6.49 19.88 7.64
N PHE A 89 5.98 19.15 8.64
CA PHE A 89 5.38 17.82 8.45
C PHE A 89 4.19 17.86 7.47
N VAL A 90 3.24 18.79 7.66
CA VAL A 90 2.07 18.93 6.78
C VAL A 90 2.51 19.27 5.35
N LEU A 91 3.42 20.24 5.18
CA LEU A 91 3.94 20.59 3.85
C LEU A 91 4.69 19.43 3.19
N ALA A 92 5.46 18.65 3.97
CA ALA A 92 6.14 17.46 3.47
C ALA A 92 5.16 16.39 2.99
N CYS A 93 4.00 16.21 3.65
CA CYS A 93 2.94 15.31 3.18
C CYS A 93 2.37 15.75 1.82
N PHE A 94 2.12 17.05 1.63
CA PHE A 94 1.68 17.58 0.32
C PHE A 94 2.73 17.36 -0.77
N VAL A 95 4.00 17.63 -0.48
CA VAL A 95 5.11 17.37 -1.42
C VAL A 95 5.20 15.89 -1.74
N GLY A 96 5.14 15.00 -0.74
CA GLY A 96 5.20 13.56 -0.91
C GLY A 96 4.08 13.03 -1.81
N PHE A 97 2.84 13.51 -1.60
CA PHE A 97 1.70 13.19 -2.46
C PHE A 97 1.97 13.60 -3.92
N GLN A 98 2.39 14.85 -4.15
CA GLN A 98 2.63 15.39 -5.49
C GLN A 98 3.75 14.66 -6.24
N VAL A 99 4.80 14.26 -5.52
CA VAL A 99 5.95 13.56 -6.10
C VAL A 99 5.58 12.12 -6.49
N ILE A 100 4.78 11.42 -5.66
CA ILE A 100 4.40 10.02 -5.92
C ILE A 100 3.32 9.92 -7.00
N TRP A 101 2.38 10.87 -7.07
CA TRP A 101 1.26 10.84 -8.01
C TRP A 101 1.67 10.80 -9.48
N ASN A 102 2.85 11.35 -9.81
CA ASN A 102 3.36 11.47 -11.17
C ASN A 102 4.36 10.36 -11.56
N VAL A 103 4.45 9.27 -10.79
CA VAL A 103 5.36 8.16 -11.10
C VAL A 103 4.75 7.25 -12.17
N SER A 104 5.56 6.86 -13.17
CA SER A 104 5.15 5.89 -14.20
C SER A 104 4.77 4.54 -13.56
N HIS A 105 3.75 3.87 -14.10
CA HIS A 105 3.24 2.61 -13.54
C HIS A 105 4.31 1.51 -13.49
N ALA A 106 5.22 1.50 -14.47
CA ALA A 106 6.36 0.56 -14.52
C ALA A 106 7.35 0.74 -13.36
N LEU A 107 7.34 1.90 -12.70
CA LEU A 107 8.26 2.26 -11.64
C LEU A 107 7.68 2.09 -10.22
N HIS A 108 6.43 1.62 -10.05
CA HIS A 108 5.87 1.44 -8.71
C HIS A 108 6.66 0.44 -7.85
N THR A 109 7.16 -0.66 -8.44
CA THR A 109 7.98 -1.63 -7.70
C THR A 109 9.35 -1.05 -7.33
N PRO A 110 10.11 -0.41 -8.25
CA PRO A 110 11.29 0.36 -7.87
C PRO A 110 11.02 1.45 -6.83
N LEU A 111 9.89 2.16 -6.92
CA LEU A 111 9.50 3.20 -5.98
C LEU A 111 9.30 2.62 -4.58
N MET A 112 8.65 1.45 -4.46
CA MET A 112 8.50 0.73 -3.19
C MET A 112 9.86 0.37 -2.58
N ALA A 113 10.83 -0.05 -3.40
CA ALA A 113 12.18 -0.35 -2.92
C ALA A 113 12.92 0.91 -2.44
N VAL A 114 12.74 2.05 -3.12
CA VAL A 114 13.31 3.35 -2.71
C VAL A 114 12.70 3.83 -1.41
N THR A 115 11.38 3.78 -1.25
CA THR A 115 10.72 4.25 -0.02
C THR A 115 11.13 3.39 1.18
N ASN A 116 11.37 2.08 0.97
CA ASN A 116 11.99 1.24 1.98
C ASN A 116 13.40 1.74 2.35
N ALA A 117 14.27 2.03 1.37
CA ALA A 117 15.61 2.55 1.63
C ALA A 117 15.61 3.90 2.38
N ILE A 118 14.70 4.81 2.00
CA ILE A 118 14.53 6.13 2.64
C ILE A 118 14.03 5.98 4.08
N SER A 119 13.20 4.98 4.38
CA SER A 119 12.74 4.70 5.75
C SER A 119 13.89 4.43 6.74
N GLY A 120 15.07 4.05 6.24
CA GLY A 120 16.31 3.95 7.00
C GLY A 120 16.79 5.25 7.67
N ILE A 121 16.15 6.41 7.41
CA ILE A 121 16.39 7.68 8.10
C ILE A 121 16.31 7.58 9.63
N ILE A 122 15.65 6.54 10.16
CA ILE A 122 15.64 6.18 11.59
C ILE A 122 17.05 6.08 12.20
N ILE A 123 18.09 5.86 11.37
CA ILE A 123 19.49 5.86 11.80
C ILE A 123 19.89 7.17 12.51
N ILE A 124 19.33 8.32 12.11
CA ILE A 124 19.60 9.61 12.75
C ILE A 124 19.17 9.57 14.21
N GLY A 125 17.99 9.01 14.49
CA GLY A 125 17.49 8.86 15.86
C GLY A 125 18.41 7.98 16.71
N ALA A 126 18.91 6.88 16.15
CA ALA A 126 19.83 5.99 16.84
C ALA A 126 21.20 6.65 17.12
N LEU A 127 21.74 7.40 16.16
CA LEU A 127 23.01 8.11 16.32
C LEU A 127 22.95 9.18 17.42
N LEU A 128 21.82 9.87 17.57
CA LEU A 128 21.61 10.85 18.65
C LEU A 128 21.61 10.21 20.05
N GLN A 129 21.38 8.91 20.16
CA GLN A 129 21.37 8.20 21.46
C GLN A 129 22.75 7.67 21.87
N ILE A 130 23.73 7.67 20.97
CA ILE A 130 25.11 7.25 21.27
C ILE A 130 25.74 8.30 22.20
N GLY A 131 26.20 7.85 23.38
CA GLY A 131 26.88 8.73 24.35
C GLY A 131 25.99 9.25 25.49
N THR A 132 24.75 8.77 25.61
CA THR A 132 23.81 9.13 26.69
C THR A 132 24.15 8.52 28.07
N GLY A 133 25.29 7.82 28.21
CA GLY A 133 25.81 7.30 29.48
C GLY A 133 25.10 6.05 30.04
N ASN A 134 23.94 5.66 29.49
CA ASN A 134 23.23 4.44 29.86
C ASN A 134 23.64 3.27 28.95
N TRP A 135 24.22 2.23 29.54
CA TRP A 135 24.72 1.06 28.80
C TRP A 135 23.62 0.35 27.98
N LEU A 136 22.39 0.30 28.49
CA LEU A 136 21.27 -0.35 27.79
C LEU A 136 20.85 0.47 26.57
N VAL A 137 20.76 1.79 26.71
CA VAL A 137 20.45 2.70 25.59
C VAL A 137 21.53 2.61 24.51
N TRP A 138 22.79 2.52 24.92
CA TRP A 138 23.90 2.35 23.99
C TRP A 138 23.80 1.05 23.19
N VAL A 139 23.49 -0.08 23.84
CA VAL A 139 23.30 -1.37 23.15
C VAL A 139 22.13 -1.29 22.17
N LEU A 140 21.00 -0.72 22.59
CA LEU A 140 19.83 -0.55 21.72
C LEU A 140 20.12 0.39 20.53
N ALA A 141 20.88 1.46 20.75
CA ALA A 141 21.31 2.36 19.69
C ALA A 141 22.24 1.65 18.69
N ALA A 142 23.20 0.84 19.17
CA ALA A 142 24.09 0.07 18.31
C ALA A 142 23.32 -0.93 17.43
N ILE A 143 22.36 -1.67 18.01
CA ILE A 143 21.48 -2.57 17.25
C ILE A 143 20.64 -1.79 16.24
N SER A 144 20.08 -0.65 16.64
CA SER A 144 19.27 0.20 15.75
C SER A 144 20.08 0.71 14.56
N VAL A 145 21.33 1.14 14.78
CA VAL A 145 22.26 1.55 13.71
C VAL A 145 22.54 0.38 12.76
N LEU A 146 22.80 -0.82 13.29
CA LEU A 146 23.04 -2.01 12.48
C LEU A 146 21.84 -2.33 11.56
N ILE A 147 20.64 -2.41 12.13
CA ILE A 147 19.41 -2.71 11.38
C ILE A 147 19.11 -1.62 10.35
N ALA A 148 19.22 -0.35 10.73
CA ALA A 148 18.99 0.77 9.82
C ALA A 148 20.01 0.77 8.66
N THR A 149 21.27 0.43 8.93
CA THR A 149 22.31 0.31 7.89
C THR A 149 21.97 -0.80 6.89
N ILE A 150 21.52 -1.96 7.36
CA ILE A 150 21.07 -3.06 6.49
C ILE A 150 19.90 -2.59 5.60
N ASN A 151 18.94 -1.87 6.17
CA ASN A 151 17.81 -1.33 5.42
C ASN A 151 18.24 -0.34 4.33
N ILE A 152 19.11 0.62 4.67
CA ILE A 152 19.66 1.62 3.73
C ILE A 152 20.40 0.92 2.59
N VAL A 153 21.42 0.11 2.93
CA VAL A 153 22.29 -0.53 1.94
C VAL A 153 21.49 -1.50 1.08
N GLY A 154 20.70 -2.38 1.69
CA GLY A 154 19.87 -3.34 0.97
C GLY A 154 18.85 -2.66 0.06
N GLY A 155 18.15 -1.64 0.56
CA GLY A 155 17.14 -0.90 -0.19
C GLY A 155 17.73 -0.19 -1.41
N PHE A 156 18.85 0.53 -1.26
CA PHE A 156 19.50 1.21 -2.39
C PHE A 156 20.14 0.24 -3.38
N MET A 157 20.73 -0.87 -2.91
CA MET A 157 21.28 -1.90 -3.80
C MET A 157 20.20 -2.56 -4.67
N VAL A 158 19.08 -2.95 -4.07
CA VAL A 158 17.96 -3.56 -4.79
C VAL A 158 17.35 -2.56 -5.77
N THR A 159 17.11 -1.34 -5.33
CA THR A 159 16.63 -0.26 -6.21
C THR A 159 17.53 -0.09 -7.43
N ARG A 160 18.85 0.01 -7.22
CA ARG A 160 19.81 0.17 -8.31
C ARG A 160 19.73 -0.99 -9.30
N ARG A 161 19.63 -2.23 -8.81
CA ARG A 161 19.47 -3.42 -9.68
C ARG A 161 18.16 -3.37 -10.46
N MET A 162 17.06 -2.95 -9.83
CA MET A 162 15.77 -2.79 -10.49
C MET A 162 15.80 -1.75 -11.61
N LEU A 163 16.35 -0.56 -11.32
CA LEU A 163 16.44 0.51 -12.31
C LEU A 163 17.39 0.17 -13.47
N ALA A 164 18.47 -0.57 -13.21
CA ALA A 164 19.39 -1.03 -14.25
C ALA A 164 18.71 -1.95 -15.27
N MET A 165 17.67 -2.70 -14.89
CA MET A 165 16.90 -3.55 -15.83
C MET A 165 16.06 -2.74 -16.84
N PHE A 166 15.83 -1.45 -16.59
CA PHE A 166 15.12 -0.55 -17.51
C PHE A 166 16.05 0.22 -18.45
N GLN A 167 17.37 0.13 -18.25
CA GLN A 167 18.34 0.74 -19.15
C GLN A 167 18.45 -0.15 -20.40
N LYS A 168 18.08 0.38 -21.57
CA LYS A 168 18.37 -0.28 -22.85
C LYS A 168 19.88 -0.47 -22.95
N SER A 169 20.30 -1.69 -23.34
CA SER A 169 21.67 -1.94 -23.83
C SER A 169 21.97 -1.10 -25.06
#